data_AF-A0A418BEW8-F1
#
_entry.id   AF-A0A418BEW8-F1
#
_cell.length_a   1.000
_cell.length_b   1.000
_cell.length_c   1.000
_cell.angle_alpha   90.00
_cell.angle_beta   90.00
_cell.angle_gamma   90.00
#
_symmetry.space_group_name_H-M   'P 1'
#
loop_
_entity.id
_entity.type
_entity.pdbx_description
1 polymer ?
#
loop_
_entity_poly.entity_id
_entity_poly.type
_entity_poly.pdbx_seq_one_letter_code
_entity_poly.pdbx_strand_id
1 'polypeptide(L)'
;MKIFHSLLLVGATVVAALDTYSAKILVDTNTFECELIDSVHVAQLHRSVEHPDSFIELTTKRKSRLNDLDLLRNSEEGTQEFVEIIGGSVDAVLGQLAKRCPSGALRHNAVRSAKTFAEITVIKKIVDSGPPKNRIDIVFMGDGYQASEE
;
A
#
# COMPACT_ATOMS: atom_id res chain seq x y z
N MET A 1 28.04 -18.22 59.13
CA MET A 1 27.47 -18.63 57.83
C MET A 1 26.26 -17.74 57.55
N LYS A 2 26.28 -16.91 56.50
CA LYS A 2 25.18 -16.00 56.16
C LYS A 2 24.56 -16.50 54.85
N ILE A 3 23.29 -16.89 54.93
CA ILE A 3 22.49 -17.41 53.82
C ILE A 3 21.93 -16.19 53.08
N PHE A 4 22.36 -15.98 51.83
CA PHE A 4 21.78 -14.94 50.98
C PHE A 4 20.54 -15.51 50.28
N HIS A 5 19.39 -14.88 50.53
CA HIS A 5 18.15 -15.11 49.79
C HIS A 5 18.26 -14.46 48.42
N SER A 6 18.38 -15.28 47.37
CA SER A 6 18.23 -14.82 45.99
C SER A 6 16.76 -14.77 45.64
N LEU A 7 16.20 -13.56 45.62
CA LEU A 7 14.86 -13.27 45.12
C LEU A 7 14.90 -13.29 43.58
N LEU A 8 14.33 -14.34 42.98
CA LEU A 8 14.16 -14.45 41.53
C LEU A 8 12.99 -13.55 41.10
N LEU A 9 13.32 -12.35 40.61
CA LEU A 9 12.37 -11.47 39.93
C LEU A 9 12.02 -12.06 38.57
N VAL A 10 10.86 -12.71 38.48
CA VAL A 10 10.24 -13.08 37.21
C VAL A 10 9.72 -11.80 36.56
N GLY A 11 10.50 -11.25 35.63
CA GLY A 11 10.07 -10.12 34.82
C GLY A 11 8.90 -10.53 33.94
N ALA A 12 7.75 -9.91 34.14
CA ALA A 12 6.65 -9.97 33.19
C ALA A 12 7.10 -9.28 31.90
N THR A 13 7.35 -10.08 30.85
CA THR A 13 7.54 -9.55 29.50
C THR A 13 6.19 -9.02 29.02
N VAL A 14 6.04 -7.70 29.02
CA VAL A 14 4.94 -7.02 28.35
C VAL A 14 5.08 -7.32 26.86
N VAL A 15 4.19 -8.17 26.32
CA VAL A 15 4.05 -8.33 24.87
C VAL A 15 3.36 -7.06 24.38
N ALA A 16 4.16 -6.03 24.11
CA ALA A 16 3.68 -4.86 23.41
C ALA A 16 3.12 -5.35 22.06
N ALA A 17 1.90 -4.94 21.71
CA ALA A 17 1.42 -5.09 20.35
C ALA A 17 2.40 -4.31 19.46
N LEU A 18 3.20 -5.02 18.66
CA LEU A 18 4.11 -4.38 17.72
C LEU A 18 3.29 -3.83 16.56
N ASP A 19 3.18 -2.51 16.48
CA ASP A 19 2.70 -1.86 15.26
C ASP A 19 3.68 -2.20 14.12
N THR A 20 3.14 -2.67 13.00
CA THR A 20 3.92 -2.94 11.80
C THR A 20 3.83 -1.77 10.83
N TYR A 21 4.93 -1.50 10.13
CA TYR A 21 5.03 -0.44 9.14
C TYR A 21 5.23 -1.07 7.77
N SER A 22 4.58 -0.53 6.75
CA SER A 22 4.76 -0.96 5.36
C SER A 22 5.21 0.20 4.49
N ALA A 23 6.02 -0.10 3.47
CA ALA A 23 6.33 0.79 2.37
C ALA A 23 6.37 0.00 1.07
N LYS A 24 5.99 0.64 -0.04
CA LYS A 24 5.91 -0.02 -1.34
C LYS A 24 6.71 0.71 -2.39
N ILE A 25 7.53 -0.03 -3.12
CA ILE A 25 8.36 0.49 -4.20
C ILE A 25 8.16 -0.32 -5.47
N LEU A 26 8.31 0.35 -6.61
CA LEU A 26 8.53 -0.26 -7.91
C LEU A 26 10.03 -0.33 -8.14
N VAL A 27 10.53 -1.50 -8.52
CA VAL A 27 11.94 -1.69 -8.87
C VAL A 27 12.01 -2.18 -10.31
N ASP A 28 12.78 -1.49 -11.14
CA ASP A 28 13.15 -1.98 -12.46
C ASP A 28 14.40 -2.85 -12.33
N THR A 29 14.29 -4.13 -12.72
CA THR A 29 15.38 -5.11 -12.62
C THR A 29 16.52 -4.87 -13.61
N ASN A 30 16.30 -4.11 -14.69
CA ASN A 30 17.34 -3.80 -15.66
C ASN A 30 18.17 -2.60 -15.26
N THR A 31 17.51 -1.53 -14.80
CA THR A 31 18.14 -0.24 -14.50
C THR A 31 18.47 -0.08 -13.01
N PHE A 32 17.94 -0.96 -12.16
CA PHE A 32 17.98 -0.85 -10.70
C PHE A 32 17.40 0.49 -10.18
N GLU A 33 16.57 1.14 -11.00
CA GLU A 33 15.85 2.33 -10.56
C GLU A 33 14.68 1.93 -9.66
N CYS A 34 14.47 2.75 -8.63
CA CYS A 34 13.40 2.57 -7.67
C CYS A 34 12.47 3.77 -7.68
N GLU A 35 11.17 3.50 -7.75
CA GLU A 35 10.10 4.49 -7.61
C GLU A 35 9.30 4.18 -6.35
N LEU A 36 9.12 5.16 -5.47
CA LEU A 36 8.26 5.02 -4.30
C LEU A 36 6.80 5.05 -4.74
N ILE A 37 6.06 3.97 -4.49
CA ILE A 37 4.62 3.90 -4.76
C ILE A 37 3.84 4.34 -3.52
N ASP A 38 4.24 3.80 -2.37
CA ASP A 38 3.60 4.07 -1.10
C ASP A 38 4.65 4.34 -0.03
N SER A 39 4.51 5.47 0.64
CA SER A 39 5.41 5.89 1.71
C SER A 39 5.22 5.04 2.97
N VAL A 40 6.19 5.11 3.88
CA VAL A 40 6.10 4.39 5.16
C VAL A 40 4.82 4.78 5.90
N HIS A 41 3.95 3.81 6.14
CA HIS A 41 2.70 3.99 6.86
C HIS A 41 2.48 2.83 7.83
N VAL A 42 1.59 3.03 8.81
CA VAL A 42 1.17 1.97 9.74
C VAL A 42 0.32 0.97 8.97
N ALA A 43 0.72 -0.29 8.97
CA ALA A 43 0.10 -1.39 8.26
C ALA A 43 -0.49 -2.42 9.23
N GLN A 44 -1.28 -3.36 8.70
CA GLN A 44 -1.81 -4.47 9.47
C GLN A 44 -0.68 -5.38 9.98
N LEU A 45 -0.80 -5.81 11.24
CA LEU A 45 0.16 -6.70 11.88
C LEU A 45 0.44 -7.95 11.04
N HIS A 46 1.69 -8.08 10.62
CA HIS A 46 2.16 -9.21 9.83
C HIS A 46 2.77 -10.26 10.75
N ARG A 47 2.23 -11.49 10.75
CA ARG A 47 2.61 -12.57 11.69
C ARG A 47 4.12 -12.87 11.70
N SER A 48 4.79 -12.71 10.57
CA SER A 48 6.23 -12.97 10.43
C SER A 48 7.14 -11.85 10.97
N VAL A 49 6.57 -10.73 11.42
CA VAL A 49 7.31 -9.61 12.02
C VAL A 49 7.19 -9.74 13.54
N GLU A 50 8.12 -10.48 14.12
CA GLU A 50 8.11 -10.81 15.56
C GLU A 50 8.87 -9.77 16.40
N HIS A 51 9.81 -9.02 15.78
CA HIS A 51 10.72 -8.11 16.47
C HIS A 51 10.74 -6.71 15.79
N PRO A 52 11.07 -5.63 16.52
CA PRO A 52 11.13 -4.28 15.95
C PRO A 52 12.13 -4.14 14.79
N ASP A 53 13.21 -4.92 14.83
CA ASP A 53 14.26 -4.94 13.81
C ASP A 53 13.99 -5.95 12.69
N SER A 54 12.92 -6.76 12.82
CA SER A 54 12.56 -7.74 11.79
C SER A 54 11.80 -7.06 10.66
N PHE A 55 12.04 -7.57 9.46
CA PHE A 55 11.35 -7.13 8.25
C PHE A 55 11.07 -8.31 7.33
N ILE A 56 10.12 -8.12 6.42
CA ILE A 56 9.75 -9.06 5.37
C ILE A 56 9.68 -8.28 4.05
N GLU A 57 10.08 -8.92 2.97
CA GLU A 57 9.87 -8.40 1.62
C GLU A 57 8.87 -9.29 0.87
N LEU A 58 7.85 -8.66 0.30
CA LEU A 58 6.87 -9.27 -0.58
C LEU A 58 7.10 -8.76 -1.99
N THR A 59 7.65 -9.61 -2.86
CA THR A 59 7.91 -9.28 -4.26
C THR A 59 6.80 -9.82 -5.15
N THR A 60 6.19 -8.92 -5.93
CA THR A 60 5.18 -9.25 -6.93
C THR A 60 5.61 -8.73 -8.28
N LYS A 61 5.79 -9.63 -9.25
CA LYS A 61 6.10 -9.24 -10.64
C LYS A 61 4.92 -8.49 -11.25
N ARG A 62 5.19 -7.38 -11.94
CA ARG A 62 4.15 -6.67 -12.70
C ARG A 62 3.68 -7.58 -13.83
N LYS A 63 2.42 -8.03 -13.75
CA LYS A 63 1.79 -8.75 -14.87
C LYS A 63 1.36 -7.71 -15.90
N SER A 64 2.03 -7.68 -17.05
CA SER A 64 1.52 -6.93 -18.20
C SER A 64 0.29 -7.64 -18.77
N ARG A 65 -0.63 -6.87 -19.33
CA ARG A 65 -1.78 -7.39 -20.10
C ARG A 65 -1.41 -7.75 -21.53
N LEU A 66 -0.17 -7.48 -21.93
CA LEU A 66 0.37 -7.77 -23.25
C LEU A 66 0.70 -9.26 -23.38
N ASN A 67 0.49 -9.81 -24.58
CA ASN A 67 0.95 -11.16 -24.91
C ASN A 67 2.48 -11.25 -24.84
N ASP A 68 3.04 -12.44 -24.60
CA ASP A 68 4.49 -12.66 -24.48
C ASP A 68 5.30 -12.09 -25.67
N LEU A 69 4.74 -12.12 -26.88
CA LEU A 69 5.34 -11.54 -28.08
C LEU A 69 5.37 -9.99 -28.07
N ASP A 70 4.39 -9.36 -27.46
CA ASP A 70 4.31 -7.90 -27.29
C ASP A 70 5.16 -7.43 -26.11
N LEU A 71 5.38 -8.30 -25.11
CA LEU A 71 6.33 -8.07 -24.00
C LEU A 71 7.78 -8.10 -24.47
N LEU A 72 8.12 -8.99 -25.41
CA LEU A 72 9.46 -9.00 -26.04
C LEU A 72 9.73 -7.72 -26.85
N ARG A 73 8.68 -7.09 -27.38
CA ARG A 73 8.77 -5.83 -28.12
C ARG A 73 8.77 -4.60 -27.19
N ASN A 74 8.09 -4.69 -26.04
CA ASN A 74 8.01 -3.64 -25.03
C ASN A 74 8.69 -4.11 -23.73
N SER A 75 10.02 -4.26 -23.77
CA SER A 75 10.81 -4.88 -22.70
C SER A 75 10.79 -4.12 -21.36
N GLU A 76 10.29 -2.88 -21.35
CA GLU A 76 10.25 -2.02 -20.17
C GLU A 76 9.22 -2.49 -19.13
N GLU A 77 8.09 -3.09 -19.54
CA GLU A 77 7.06 -3.50 -18.58
C GLU A 77 7.31 -4.87 -17.94
N GLY A 78 7.98 -5.77 -18.65
CA GLY A 78 8.20 -7.15 -18.19
C GLY A 78 9.27 -7.29 -17.10
N THR A 79 10.01 -6.23 -16.83
CA THR A 79 11.19 -6.22 -15.94
C THR A 79 10.97 -5.43 -14.66
N GLN A 80 9.75 -4.93 -14.44
CA GLN A 80 9.36 -4.20 -13.24
C GLN A 80 8.74 -5.13 -12.18
N GLU A 81 9.19 -4.97 -10.95
CA GLU A 81 8.72 -5.72 -9.79
C GLU A 81 8.22 -4.76 -8.70
N PHE A 82 7.05 -5.05 -8.15
CA PHE A 82 6.55 -4.40 -6.95
C PHE A 82 7.17 -5.08 -5.74
N VAL A 83 7.86 -4.31 -4.91
CA VAL A 83 8.41 -4.79 -3.65
C VAL A 83 7.71 -4.05 -2.52
N GLU A 84 7.07 -4.79 -1.64
CA GLU A 84 6.47 -4.27 -0.42
C GLU A 84 7.30 -4.74 0.78
N ILE A 85 7.75 -3.79 1.58
CA ILE A 85 8.61 -4.01 2.73
C ILE A 85 7.78 -3.77 3.98
N ILE A 86 7.62 -4.81 4.80
CA ILE A 86 6.88 -4.75 6.05
C ILE A 86 7.87 -4.95 7.19
N GLY A 87 7.93 -4.01 8.15
CA GLY A 87 8.88 -4.06 9.27
C GLY A 87 8.23 -3.76 10.62
N GLY A 88 8.91 -4.17 11.69
CA GLY A 88 8.47 -3.94 13.08
C GLY A 88 8.75 -2.53 13.60
N SER A 89 9.44 -1.71 12.80
CA SER A 89 9.75 -0.32 13.09
C SER A 89 9.93 0.46 11.78
N VAL A 90 9.79 1.79 11.85
CA VAL A 90 10.08 2.68 10.72
C VAL A 90 11.53 2.55 10.26
N ASP A 91 12.46 2.41 11.21
CA ASP A 91 13.89 2.31 10.93
C ASP A 91 14.26 1.00 10.20
N ALA A 92 13.60 -0.12 10.55
CA ALA A 92 13.78 -1.38 9.84
C ALA A 92 13.33 -1.26 8.37
N VAL A 93 12.20 -0.61 8.12
CA VAL A 93 11.68 -0.37 6.76
C VAL A 93 12.59 0.58 5.98
N LEU A 94 12.97 1.71 6.57
CA LEU A 94 13.85 2.70 5.93
C LEU A 94 15.25 2.14 5.66
N GLY A 95 15.81 1.39 6.60
CA GLY A 95 17.10 0.72 6.45
C GLY A 95 17.08 -0.29 5.30
N GLN A 96 15.98 -1.04 5.15
CA GLN A 96 15.83 -1.98 4.05
C GLN A 96 15.58 -1.29 2.71
N LEU A 97 14.77 -0.22 2.68
CA LEU A 97 14.59 0.63 1.51
C LEU A 97 15.91 1.20 1.00
N ALA A 98 16.76 1.71 1.91
CA ALA A 98 18.06 2.25 1.55
C ALA A 98 19.02 1.19 0.98
N LYS A 99 18.97 -0.05 1.51
CA LYS A 99 19.75 -1.17 0.97
C LYS A 99 19.27 -1.58 -0.43
N ARG A 100 17.95 -1.62 -0.63
CA ARG A 100 17.36 -2.06 -1.90
C ARG A 100 17.52 -1.00 -2.99
N CYS A 101 17.47 0.28 -2.61
CA CYS A 101 17.48 1.43 -3.48
C CYS A 101 18.57 2.42 -3.05
N PRO A 102 19.86 2.14 -3.32
CA PRO A 102 20.97 2.98 -2.88
C PRO A 102 20.94 4.39 -3.49
N SER A 103 20.34 4.53 -4.67
CA SER A 103 20.13 5.81 -5.35
C SER A 103 18.92 6.61 -4.83
N GLY A 104 18.19 6.06 -3.86
CA GLY A 104 16.98 6.61 -3.28
C GLY A 104 15.72 6.29 -4.10
N ALA A 105 14.67 5.80 -3.43
CA ALA A 105 13.36 5.53 -4.04
C ALA A 105 12.51 6.80 -4.26
N LEU A 106 12.99 7.97 -3.83
CA LEU A 106 12.24 9.24 -3.86
C LEU A 106 12.14 9.88 -5.25
N ARG A 107 12.57 9.19 -6.31
CA ARG A 107 12.48 9.72 -7.66
C ARG A 107 11.06 9.48 -8.19
N HIS A 108 10.30 10.57 -8.36
CA HIS A 108 9.22 10.78 -9.35
C HIS A 108 7.75 11.01 -8.96
N ASN A 109 7.31 10.89 -7.70
CA ASN A 109 5.91 11.24 -7.40
C ASN A 109 5.57 12.75 -7.45
N ALA A 110 6.57 13.63 -7.47
CA ALA A 110 6.34 15.07 -7.59
C ALA A 110 5.71 15.48 -8.94
N VAL A 111 5.94 14.70 -10.02
CA VAL A 111 5.44 15.06 -11.36
C VAL A 111 4.05 14.45 -11.62
N ARG A 112 3.72 13.32 -11.01
CA ARG A 112 2.43 12.64 -11.22
C ARG A 112 1.33 13.17 -10.31
N SER A 113 1.66 13.55 -9.07
CA SER A 113 0.67 14.09 -8.12
C SER A 113 0.13 15.47 -8.54
N ALA A 114 0.94 16.28 -9.23
CA ALA A 114 0.53 17.59 -9.75
C ALA A 114 -0.41 17.51 -10.98
N LYS A 115 -0.59 16.32 -11.58
CA LYS A 115 -1.42 16.12 -12.79
C LYS A 115 -2.78 15.47 -12.51
N THR A 116 -3.11 15.24 -11.23
CA THR A 116 -4.36 14.59 -10.85
C THR A 116 -5.40 15.63 -10.42
N PHE A 117 -6.36 15.86 -11.32
CA PHE A 117 -7.76 16.24 -11.08
C PHE A 117 -8.16 17.72 -10.98
N ALA A 118 -7.56 18.59 -11.81
CA ALA A 118 -8.30 19.74 -12.37
C ALA A 118 -9.06 19.35 -13.66
N GLU A 119 -9.43 18.08 -13.82
CA GLU A 119 -10.42 17.67 -14.82
C GLU A 119 -11.80 18.02 -14.26
N ILE A 120 -12.28 19.20 -14.65
CA ILE A 120 -13.69 19.58 -14.66
C ILE A 120 -14.49 18.38 -15.17
N THR A 121 -15.18 17.69 -14.27
CA THR A 121 -16.10 16.60 -14.61
C THR A 121 -17.24 17.19 -15.43
N VAL A 122 -17.13 17.12 -16.75
CA VAL A 122 -18.21 17.53 -17.67
C VAL A 122 -19.23 16.40 -17.68
N ILE A 123 -20.27 16.54 -16.88
CA ILE A 123 -21.44 15.65 -16.91
C ILE A 123 -22.13 15.85 -18.27
N LYS A 124 -21.90 14.93 -19.21
CA LYS A 124 -22.63 14.90 -20.50
C LYS A 124 -23.86 14.02 -20.36
N LYS A 125 -25.04 14.62 -20.56
CA LYS A 125 -26.31 13.90 -20.62
C LYS A 125 -26.31 13.00 -21.86
N ILE A 126 -26.39 11.68 -21.65
CA ILE A 126 -26.25 10.69 -22.74
C ILE A 126 -27.59 10.48 -23.48
N VAL A 127 -28.73 10.61 -22.79
CA VAL A 127 -30.07 10.38 -23.38
C VAL A 127 -31.10 11.30 -22.73
N ASP A 128 -32.02 11.84 -23.54
CA ASP A 128 -33.20 12.58 -23.07
C ASP A 128 -34.33 11.58 -22.78
N SER A 129 -34.46 11.18 -21.52
CA SER A 129 -35.44 10.18 -21.06
C SER A 129 -36.85 10.77 -20.93
N GLY A 130 -37.45 11.15 -22.07
CA GLY A 130 -38.88 11.39 -22.25
C GLY A 130 -39.54 12.42 -21.31
N PRO A 131 -40.87 12.62 -21.42
CA PRO A 131 -41.59 13.55 -20.55
C PRO A 131 -41.50 13.10 -19.08
N PRO A 132 -41.23 14.01 -18.13
CA PRO A 132 -41.07 13.68 -16.70
C PRO A 132 -42.33 13.06 -16.09
N LYS A 133 -43.47 13.14 -16.78
CA LYS A 133 -44.73 12.48 -16.41
C LYS A 133 -44.60 10.95 -16.33
N ASN A 134 -43.62 10.33 -17.00
CA ASN A 134 -43.41 8.89 -17.02
C ASN A 134 -42.19 8.44 -16.18
N ARG A 135 -41.67 9.30 -15.30
CA ARG A 135 -40.59 8.93 -14.38
C ARG A 135 -41.13 7.94 -13.34
N ILE A 136 -40.56 6.74 -13.29
CA ILE A 136 -40.84 5.75 -12.24
C ILE A 136 -39.80 5.97 -11.14
N ASP A 137 -40.26 6.46 -9.99
CA ASP A 137 -39.42 6.59 -8.80
C ASP A 137 -39.38 5.25 -8.07
N ILE A 138 -38.32 4.49 -8.32
CA ILE A 138 -38.07 3.23 -7.62
C ILE A 138 -37.49 3.58 -6.25
N VAL A 139 -38.34 3.55 -5.23
CA VAL A 139 -37.91 3.60 -3.82
C VAL A 139 -37.50 2.19 -3.42
N PHE A 140 -36.21 1.98 -3.21
CA PHE A 140 -35.75 0.74 -2.58
C PHE A 140 -36.15 0.79 -1.11
N MET A 141 -37.13 -0.04 -0.73
CA MET A 141 -37.49 -0.25 0.67
C MET A 141 -36.36 -1.02 1.36
N GLY A 142 -35.27 -0.34 1.69
CA GLY A 142 -34.20 -0.92 2.50
C GLY A 142 -34.68 -1.05 3.94
N ASP A 143 -35.03 -2.28 4.36
CA ASP A 143 -35.18 -2.79 5.75
C ASP A 143 -35.28 -1.76 6.91
N GLY A 144 -36.11 -0.73 6.76
CA GLY A 144 -36.39 0.27 7.79
C GLY A 144 -35.38 1.42 7.98
N TYR A 145 -34.34 1.56 7.16
CA TYR A 145 -33.36 2.66 7.28
C TYR A 145 -33.41 3.62 6.09
N GLN A 146 -34.51 4.36 5.96
CA GLN A 146 -34.59 5.46 5.00
C GLN A 146 -34.38 6.77 5.76
N ALA A 147 -33.19 7.37 5.65
CA ALA A 147 -32.93 8.72 6.11
C ALA A 147 -33.33 9.70 5.00
N SER A 148 -34.28 10.59 5.28
CA SER A 148 -34.58 11.74 4.43
C SER A 148 -33.62 12.88 4.78
N GLU A 149 -32.76 13.27 3.85
CA GLU A 149 -32.00 14.51 3.94
C GLU A 149 -32.78 15.63 3.22
N GLU A 150 -32.95 16.77 3.88
CA GLU A 150 -33.50 18.03 3.32
C GLU A 150 -32.46 18.79 2.48
#